data_AF-A0A6N7MFQ0-F1
#
_entry.id   AF-A0A6N7MFQ0-F1
#
_cell.length_a   1.000
_cell.length_b   1.000
_cell.length_c   1.000
_cell.angle_alpha   90.00
_cell.angle_beta   90.00
_cell.angle_gamma   90.00
#
_symmetry.space_group_name_H-M   'P 1'
#
loop_
_entity.id
_entity.type
_entity.pdbx_description
1 polymer ?
#
loop_
_entity_poly.entity_id
_entity_poly.type
_entity_poly.pdbx_seq_one_letter_code
_entity_poly.pdbx_strand_id
1 'polypeptide(L)'
;MAKLMHQYGGLSEKPGWIRWSLHPTTRDDEIFYFASALRSIVGNIKSWKEDYIYNSRTNEFIHKDDKGERQKEIQSWFTLE
;
A
#
# COMPACT_ATOMS: atom_id res chain seq x y z
N MET A 1 20.56 34.55 -12.38
CA MET A 1 20.03 33.38 -13.13
C MET A 1 19.15 32.59 -12.20
N ALA A 2 17.84 32.62 -12.47
CA ALA A 2 16.78 32.16 -11.58
C ALA A 2 16.91 30.67 -11.25
N LYS A 3 17.04 30.35 -9.96
CA LYS A 3 16.88 28.99 -9.46
C LYS A 3 15.37 28.70 -9.48
N LEU A 4 14.92 28.07 -10.55
CA LEU A 4 13.54 27.62 -10.72
C LEU A 4 13.12 26.77 -9.52
N MET A 5 12.08 27.24 -8.85
CA MET A 5 11.32 26.52 -7.83
C MET A 5 10.89 25.16 -8.38
N HIS A 6 11.38 24.06 -7.81
CA HIS A 6 10.71 22.78 -7.88
C HIS A 6 10.21 22.48 -6.47
N GLN A 7 8.89 22.41 -6.30
CA GLN A 7 8.24 21.98 -5.08
C GLN A 7 8.62 20.52 -4.82
N TYR A 8 9.66 20.28 -4.03
CA TYR A 8 9.97 18.95 -3.51
C TYR A 8 8.95 18.58 -2.42
N GLY A 9 7.73 18.28 -2.85
CA GLY A 9 6.71 17.55 -2.07
C GLY A 9 6.92 16.04 -2.16
N GLY A 10 8.16 15.60 -2.39
CA GLY A 10 8.49 14.19 -2.56
C GLY A 10 8.57 13.49 -1.21
N LEU A 11 7.56 12.69 -0.88
CA LEU A 11 7.65 11.70 0.21
C LEU A 11 8.72 10.62 -0.08
N SER A 12 9.42 10.68 -1.22
CA SER A 12 10.49 9.75 -1.61
C SER A 12 11.67 9.73 -0.65
N GLU A 13 11.91 10.80 0.10
CA GLU A 13 12.99 10.87 1.09
C GLU A 13 12.57 10.39 2.48
N LYS A 14 11.27 10.17 2.72
CA LYS A 14 10.83 9.56 3.98
C LYS A 14 11.04 8.06 3.86
N PRO A 15 11.85 7.44 4.73
CA PRO A 15 11.96 5.99 4.75
C PRO A 15 10.56 5.39 4.96
N GLY A 16 10.15 4.46 4.09
CA GLY A 16 8.89 3.75 4.23
C GLY A 16 8.93 2.87 5.49
N TRP A 17 7.96 3.01 6.38
CA TRP A 17 7.87 2.23 7.62
C TRP A 17 6.74 1.22 7.50
N ILE A 18 7.01 -0.04 7.83
CA ILE A 18 5.99 -1.07 8.00
C ILE A 18 5.79 -1.27 9.49
N ARG A 19 4.56 -1.06 9.96
CA ARG A 19 4.16 -1.36 11.35
C ARG A 19 3.32 -2.63 11.34
N TRP A 20 3.84 -3.68 11.97
CA TRP A 20 3.09 -4.90 12.23
C TRP A 20 2.83 -5.03 13.74
N SER A 21 1.56 -5.08 14.12
CA SER A 21 1.15 -5.28 15.51
C SER A 21 0.84 -6.76 15.74
N LEU A 22 1.55 -7.37 16.68
CA LEU A 22 1.32 -8.75 17.13
C LEU A 22 0.48 -8.73 18.41
N HIS A 23 -0.41 -9.70 18.55
CA HIS A 23 -1.27 -9.85 19.72
C HIS A 23 -1.05 -11.24 20.36
N PRO A 24 -1.33 -11.43 21.66
CA PRO A 24 -1.28 -12.76 22.28
C PRO A 24 -2.19 -13.83 21.63
N THR A 25 -3.14 -13.42 20.78
CA THR A 25 -3.99 -14.34 20.00
C THR A 25 -3.45 -14.60 18.59
N THR A 26 -2.36 -13.96 18.19
CA THR A 26 -1.69 -14.25 16.92
C THR A 26 -1.05 -15.62 16.99
N ARG A 27 -1.39 -16.48 16.05
CA ARG A 27 -0.91 -17.86 15.99
C ARG A 27 0.38 -17.96 15.18
N ASP A 28 1.15 -19.02 15.44
CA ASP A 28 2.42 -19.26 14.75
C ASP A 28 2.25 -19.37 13.23
N ASP A 29 1.17 -20.01 12.76
CA ASP A 29 0.86 -20.14 11.33
C ASP A 29 0.62 -18.79 10.66
N GLU A 30 -0.03 -17.84 11.34
CA GLU A 30 -0.19 -16.46 10.86
C GLU A 30 1.16 -15.73 10.76
N ILE A 31 2.06 -15.94 11.72
CA ILE A 31 3.42 -15.38 11.70
C ILE A 31 4.22 -15.94 10.52
N PHE A 32 4.19 -17.25 10.33
CA PHE A 32 4.90 -17.90 9.22
C PHE A 32 4.31 -17.48 7.86
N TYR A 33 3.00 -17.34 7.77
CA TYR A 33 2.32 -16.83 6.59
C TYR A 33 2.79 -15.42 6.25
N PHE A 34 2.77 -14.49 7.21
CA PHE A 34 3.25 -13.12 7.02
C PHE A 34 4.72 -13.10 6.57
N ALA A 35 5.59 -13.85 7.26
CA ALA A 35 7.01 -13.90 6.93
C ALA A 35 7.26 -14.46 5.52
N SER A 36 6.48 -15.46 5.11
CA SER A 36 6.54 -16.02 3.75
C SER A 36 6.08 -14.99 2.71
N ALA A 37 4.94 -14.33 2.94
CA ALA A 37 4.42 -13.29 2.06
C ALA A 37 5.43 -12.13 1.91
N LEU A 38 6.05 -11.68 3.00
CA LEU A 38 7.07 -10.63 2.97
C LEU A 38 8.28 -11.06 2.12
N ARG A 39 8.77 -12.29 2.28
CA ARG A 39 9.86 -12.83 1.44
C ARG A 39 9.47 -12.84 -0.04
N SER A 40 8.24 -13.25 -0.36
CA SER A 40 7.74 -13.23 -1.73
C SER A 40 7.66 -11.82 -2.30
N ILE A 41 7.17 -10.84 -1.52
CA ILE A 41 7.13 -9.43 -1.94
C ILE A 41 8.54 -8.92 -2.24
N VAL A 42 9.49 -9.13 -1.32
CA VAL A 42 10.89 -8.70 -1.51
C VAL A 42 11.51 -9.37 -2.74
N GLY A 43 11.28 -10.66 -2.94
CA GLY A 43 11.80 -11.41 -4.08
C GLY A 43 11.23 -10.98 -5.43
N ASN A 44 9.98 -10.50 -5.46
CA ASN A 44 9.26 -10.16 -6.70
C ASN A 44 9.04 -8.65 -6.90
N ILE A 45 9.54 -7.79 -6.01
CA ILE A 45 9.24 -6.35 -5.98
C ILE A 45 9.46 -5.63 -7.32
N LYS A 46 10.45 -6.07 -8.12
CA LYS A 46 10.73 -5.48 -9.43
C LYS A 46 9.56 -5.62 -10.39
N SER A 47 8.90 -6.78 -10.37
CA SER A 47 7.76 -7.09 -11.24
C SER A 47 6.45 -6.61 -10.60
N TRP A 48 6.20 -6.96 -9.34
CA TRP A 48 4.90 -6.68 -8.70
C TRP A 48 4.62 -5.18 -8.54
N LYS A 49 5.64 -4.32 -8.47
CA LYS A 49 5.42 -2.86 -8.45
C LYS A 49 4.77 -2.33 -9.73
N GLU A 50 4.93 -3.01 -10.86
CA GLU A 50 4.42 -2.56 -12.18
C GLU A 50 2.91 -2.72 -12.29
N ASP A 51 2.31 -3.48 -11.37
CA ASP A 51 0.87 -3.65 -11.29
C ASP A 51 0.19 -2.53 -10.49
N TYR A 52 0.94 -1.60 -9.91
CA TYR A 52 0.41 -0.51 -9.08
C TYR A 52 0.71 0.87 -9.64
N ILE A 53 -0.27 1.76 -9.52
CA ILE A 53 -0.22 3.17 -9.91
C ILE A 53 -0.22 4.04 -8.64
N TYR A 54 0.77 4.92 -8.53
CA TYR A 54 0.87 5.86 -7.41
C TYR A 54 -0.03 7.10 -7.63
N ASN A 55 -0.89 7.39 -6.66
CA ASN A 55 -1.68 8.61 -6.60
C ASN A 55 -1.07 9.60 -5.61
N SER A 56 -0.44 10.66 -6.11
CA SER A 56 0.23 11.67 -5.28
C SER A 56 -0.73 12.55 -4.46
N ARG A 57 -2.02 12.61 -4.80
CA ARG A 57 -3.00 13.41 -4.05
C ARG A 57 -3.43 12.71 -2.77
N THR A 58 -3.58 11.39 -2.82
CA THR A 58 -3.98 10.58 -1.67
C THR A 58 -2.81 9.87 -1.01
N ASN A 59 -1.63 9.86 -1.65
CA ASN A 59 -0.45 9.11 -1.25
C ASN A 59 -0.71 7.59 -1.16
N GLU A 60 -1.49 7.07 -2.11
CA GLU A 60 -1.89 5.66 -2.17
C GLU A 60 -1.35 4.99 -3.44
N PHE A 61 -1.22 3.67 -3.36
CA PHE A 61 -0.93 2.81 -4.51
C PHE A 61 -2.16 1.98 -4.83
N ILE A 62 -2.66 2.10 -6.06
CA ILE A 62 -3.87 1.41 -6.53
C ILE A 62 -3.45 0.39 -7.59
N HIS A 63 -3.96 -0.84 -7.49
CA HIS A 63 -3.69 -1.84 -8.51
C HIS A 63 -4.32 -1.42 -9.84
N LYS A 64 -3.62 -1.58 -10.97
CA LYS A 64 -4.08 -1.12 -12.30
C LYS A 64 -5.41 -1.74 -12.74
N ASP A 65 -5.72 -2.93 -12.23
CA ASP A 65 -6.97 -3.66 -12.50
C ASP A 65 -8.07 -3.41 -11.44
N ASP A 66 -7.85 -2.51 -10.48
CA ASP A 66 -8.87 -2.15 -9.50
C ASP A 66 -10.01 -1.37 -10.17
N LYS A 67 -11.20 -1.98 -10.20
CA LYS A 67 -12.42 -1.41 -10.80
C LYS A 67 -13.25 -0.56 -9.83
N GLY A 68 -12.72 -0.30 -8.64
CA GLY A 68 -13.41 0.45 -7.61
C GLY A 68 -14.55 -0.33 -6.92
N GLU A 69 -14.54 -1.66 -7.02
CA GLU A 69 -15.57 -2.53 -6.45
C GLU A 69 -15.60 -2.44 -4.92
N ARG A 70 -14.42 -2.33 -4.29
CA ARG A 70 -14.28 -2.13 -2.84
C ARG A 70 -14.95 -0.83 -2.39
N GLN A 71 -14.84 0.25 -3.16
CA GLN A 71 -15.45 1.53 -2.82
C GLN A 71 -16.99 1.44 -2.87
N LYS A 72 -17.53 0.64 -3.79
CA LYS A 72 -18.98 0.36 -3.84
C LYS A 72 -19.44 -0.46 -2.64
N GLU A 73 -18.67 -1.48 -2.26
CA GLU A 73 -18.94 -2.28 -1.04
C GLU A 73 -18.91 -1.41 0.22
N ILE A 74 -17.90 -0.54 0.36
CA ILE A 74 -17.81 0.37 1.52
C ILE A 74 -19.01 1.31 1.55
N GLN A 75 -19.44 1.84 0.40
CA GLN A 75 -20.63 2.70 0.33
C GLN A 75 -21.89 1.95 0.79
N SER A 76 -22.02 0.66 0.47
CA SER A 76 -23.19 -0.11 0.91
C SER A 76 -23.24 -0.28 2.43
N TRP A 77 -22.10 -0.31 3.14
CA TRP A 77 -22.10 -0.37 4.61
C TRP A 77 -22.72 0.87 5.28
N PHE A 78 -22.71 2.01 4.60
CA PHE A 78 -23.33 3.25 5.07
C PHE A 78 -24.76 3.45 4.58
N THR A 79 -25.29 2.47 3.84
CA THR A 79 -26.67 2.47 3.39
C THR A 79 -27.41 1.46 4.26
N LEU A 80 -28.25 1.96 5.17
CA LEU A 80 -29.19 1.13 5.92
C LEU A 80 -30.42 0.96 5.04
N GLU A 81 -30.53 -0.16 4.34
CA GLU A 81 -31.85 -0.68 3.97
C GLU A 81 -32.56 -1.25 5.21
#